data_AF-A0A921EPI1-F1
#
_entry.id   AF-A0A921EPI1-F1
#
_cell.length_a   1.000
_cell.length_b   1.000
_cell.length_c   1.000
_cell.angle_alpha   90.00
_cell.angle_beta   90.00
_cell.angle_gamma   90.00
#
_symmetry.space_group_name_H-M   'P 1'
#
loop_
_entity.id
_entity.type
_entity.pdbx_description
1 polymer ?
#
loop_
_entity_poly.entity_id
_entity_poly.type
_entity_poly.pdbx_seq_one_letter_code
_entity_poly.pdbx_strand_id
1 'polypeptide(L)'
;PTRGSGSGMTALILRDVQRVFREPGRLITLIATIVVPYAVQALGLTSLNPPISALVLMAALIPFMNSLRVLTRTKGLQRCFPFDPGQVKQAAMVVPGILALVWSLAALPAFLGVAGGVEVEPLRALLTTLVTGVAGLIAAVRWVSAKPADYSGPIVSTGVGAMPPGLLFSLLRGIDMVALITLPVVFGWPTWISFLIALVAFMVLRTGIDRDQLMEQQAEQKQLLEEERALRAGNAAPKEKIKVQRKR
;
A
#
# COMPACT_ATOMS: atom_id res chain seq x y z
N PRO A 1 11.94 -18.52 20.38
CA PRO A 1 12.27 -17.42 19.44
C PRO A 1 13.54 -17.79 18.67
N THR A 2 13.49 -17.83 17.34
CA THR A 2 14.68 -18.11 16.51
C THR A 2 15.61 -16.89 16.52
N ARG A 3 16.94 -17.13 16.52
CA ARG A 3 17.92 -16.04 16.42
C ARG A 3 17.76 -15.33 15.07
N GLY A 4 17.94 -14.01 15.07
CA GLY A 4 18.01 -13.23 13.85
C GLY A 4 19.27 -13.61 13.05
N SER A 5 19.19 -13.45 11.73
CA SER A 5 20.28 -13.76 10.79
C SER A 5 20.37 -12.66 9.72
N GLY A 6 21.57 -12.44 9.19
CA GLY A 6 21.83 -11.40 8.18
C GLY A 6 22.34 -10.08 8.76
N SER A 7 22.61 -9.11 7.88
CA SER A 7 23.18 -7.79 8.23
C SER A 7 22.51 -6.67 7.43
N GLY A 8 22.33 -5.50 8.03
CA GLY A 8 21.70 -4.35 7.36
C GLY A 8 20.26 -4.64 6.90
N MET A 9 19.90 -4.28 5.67
CA MET A 9 18.55 -4.48 5.13
C MET A 9 18.18 -5.96 4.94
N THR A 10 19.16 -6.84 4.70
CA THR A 10 18.87 -8.28 4.51
C THR A 10 18.39 -8.91 5.81
N ALA A 11 18.76 -8.37 6.97
CA ALA A 11 18.24 -8.82 8.26
C ALA A 11 16.72 -8.60 8.38
N LEU A 12 16.19 -7.50 7.82
CA LEU A 12 14.74 -7.24 7.79
C LEU A 12 14.03 -8.25 6.90
N ILE A 13 14.55 -8.49 5.71
CA ILE A 13 14.00 -9.45 4.75
C ILE A 13 14.01 -10.86 5.35
N LEU A 14 15.15 -11.31 5.88
CA LEU A 14 15.28 -12.63 6.50
C LEU A 14 14.35 -12.79 7.71
N ARG A 15 14.13 -11.73 8.48
CA ARG A 15 13.18 -11.75 9.59
C ARG A 15 11.75 -11.99 9.12
N ASP A 16 11.36 -11.38 8.00
CA ASP A 16 10.04 -11.60 7.39
C ASP A 16 9.93 -12.98 6.75
N VAL A 17 10.99 -13.49 6.11
CA VAL A 17 11.05 -14.88 5.62
C VAL A 17 10.85 -15.87 6.76
N GLN A 18 11.54 -15.69 7.89
CA GLN A 18 11.35 -16.55 9.07
C GLN A 18 9.91 -16.51 9.61
N ARG A 19 9.19 -15.38 9.48
CA ARG A 19 7.78 -15.30 9.89
C ARG A 19 6.88 -16.10 8.96
N VAL A 20 7.14 -16.03 7.66
CA VAL A 20 6.42 -16.82 6.64
C VAL A 20 6.51 -18.32 6.96
N PHE A 21 7.71 -18.82 7.25
CA PHE A 21 7.89 -20.25 7.59
C PHE A 21 7.28 -20.66 8.93
N ARG A 22 7.10 -19.72 9.87
CA ARG A 22 6.51 -20.00 11.19
C ARG A 22 4.98 -20.05 11.17
N GLU A 23 4.33 -19.46 10.17
CA GLU A 23 2.88 -19.40 10.06
C GLU A 23 2.42 -20.01 8.73
N PRO A 24 2.60 -21.34 8.54
CA PRO A 24 2.27 -22.02 7.28
C PRO A 24 0.79 -21.89 6.91
N GLY A 25 -0.11 -21.72 7.89
CA GLY A 25 -1.54 -21.49 7.63
C GLY A 25 -1.81 -20.29 6.73
N ARG A 26 -1.01 -19.22 6.83
CA ARG A 26 -1.15 -18.03 5.96
C ARG A 26 -0.73 -18.33 4.51
N LEU A 27 0.28 -19.19 4.33
CA LEU A 27 0.68 -19.64 2.99
C LEU A 27 -0.41 -20.49 2.35
N ILE A 28 -1.07 -21.36 3.12
CA ILE A 28 -2.20 -22.15 2.64
C ILE A 28 -3.33 -21.23 2.16
N THR A 29 -3.66 -20.17 2.93
CA THR A 29 -4.68 -19.21 2.49
C THR A 29 -4.28 -18.49 1.21
N LEU A 30 -2.99 -18.12 1.04
CA LEU A 30 -2.50 -17.51 -0.19
C LEU A 30 -2.61 -18.48 -1.38
N ILE A 31 -2.21 -19.74 -1.20
CA ILE A 31 -2.30 -20.77 -2.24
C ILE A 31 -3.76 -21.01 -2.62
N ALA A 32 -4.67 -21.06 -1.65
CA ALA A 32 -6.10 -21.23 -1.91
C ALA A 32 -6.68 -20.14 -2.83
N THR A 33 -6.14 -18.92 -2.80
CA THR A 33 -6.61 -17.85 -3.69
C THR A 33 -6.29 -18.07 -5.17
N ILE A 34 -5.38 -18.98 -5.52
CA ILE A 34 -5.08 -19.35 -6.92
C ILE A 34 -6.32 -19.93 -7.60
N VAL A 35 -7.25 -20.51 -6.84
CA VAL A 35 -8.52 -21.04 -7.35
C VAL A 35 -9.44 -19.94 -7.90
N VAL A 36 -9.32 -18.71 -7.41
CA VAL A 36 -10.23 -17.61 -7.79
C VAL A 36 -10.13 -17.24 -9.27
N PRO A 37 -8.94 -17.02 -9.87
CA PRO A 37 -8.82 -16.82 -11.31
C PRO A 37 -9.53 -17.88 -12.16
N TYR A 38 -9.48 -19.15 -11.75
CA TYR A 38 -10.17 -20.25 -12.43
C TYR A 38 -11.68 -20.15 -12.28
N ALA A 39 -12.17 -19.86 -11.07
CA ALA A 39 -13.60 -19.69 -10.80
C ALA A 39 -14.19 -18.52 -11.60
N VAL A 40 -13.50 -17.37 -11.63
CA VAL A 40 -13.96 -16.20 -12.39
C VAL A 40 -14.01 -16.47 -13.89
N GLN A 41 -13.04 -17.23 -14.40
CA GLN A 41 -13.02 -17.64 -15.80
C GLN A 41 -14.13 -18.64 -16.14
N ALA A 42 -14.39 -19.62 -15.26
CA ALA A 42 -15.49 -20.57 -15.41
C ALA A 42 -16.86 -19.88 -15.43
N LEU A 43 -16.99 -18.74 -14.74
CA LEU A 43 -18.19 -17.88 -14.77
C LEU A 43 -18.32 -17.02 -16.04
N GLY A 44 -17.35 -17.09 -16.96
CA GLY A 44 -17.35 -16.29 -18.20
C GLY A 44 -17.01 -14.81 -18.01
N LEU A 45 -16.57 -14.40 -16.81
CA LEU A 45 -16.27 -13.01 -16.46
C LEU A 45 -14.81 -12.64 -16.77
N THR A 46 -14.35 -12.96 -17.98
CA THR A 46 -12.93 -12.84 -18.37
C THR A 46 -12.38 -11.43 -18.25
N SER A 47 -13.16 -10.39 -18.58
CA SER A 47 -12.75 -8.99 -18.43
C SER A 47 -12.60 -8.54 -16.97
N LEU A 48 -13.36 -9.13 -16.05
CA LEU A 48 -13.33 -8.83 -14.62
C LEU A 48 -12.37 -9.74 -13.83
N ASN A 49 -11.73 -10.71 -14.49
CA ASN A 49 -10.78 -11.60 -13.85
C ASN A 49 -9.60 -10.83 -13.20
N PRO A 50 -8.92 -9.89 -13.90
CA PRO A 50 -7.85 -9.09 -13.28
C PRO A 50 -8.28 -8.32 -12.01
N PRO A 51 -9.35 -7.50 -12.00
CA PRO A 51 -9.72 -6.76 -10.79
C PRO A 51 -10.17 -7.68 -9.64
N ILE A 52 -10.98 -8.71 -9.91
CA ILE A 52 -11.47 -9.61 -8.85
C ILE A 52 -10.31 -10.38 -8.22
N SER A 53 -9.45 -10.96 -9.05
CA SER A 53 -8.29 -11.73 -8.59
C SER A 53 -7.28 -10.85 -7.86
N ALA A 54 -7.06 -9.61 -8.30
CA ALA A 54 -6.22 -8.65 -7.60
C ALA A 54 -6.78 -8.25 -6.21
N LEU A 55 -8.11 -8.10 -6.06
CA LEU A 55 -8.74 -7.82 -4.77
C LEU A 55 -8.57 -8.98 -3.78
N VAL A 56 -8.74 -10.22 -4.26
CA VAL A 56 -8.53 -11.41 -3.44
C VAL A 56 -7.07 -11.54 -3.05
N LEU A 57 -6.14 -11.34 -3.99
CA LEU A 57 -4.71 -11.36 -3.72
C LEU A 57 -4.32 -10.26 -2.73
N MET A 58 -4.87 -9.05 -2.87
CA MET A 58 -4.68 -7.96 -1.91
C MET A 58 -5.03 -8.44 -0.50
N ALA A 59 -6.22 -9.02 -0.30
CA ALA A 59 -6.66 -9.50 1.01
C ALA A 59 -5.72 -10.60 1.56
N ALA A 60 -5.30 -11.53 0.70
CA ALA A 60 -4.40 -12.62 1.08
C ALA A 60 -2.97 -12.16 1.42
N LEU A 61 -2.51 -11.02 0.87
CA LEU A 61 -1.18 -10.48 1.15
C LEU A 61 -1.09 -9.66 2.44
N ILE A 62 -2.21 -9.11 2.94
CA ILE A 62 -2.23 -8.26 4.15
C ILE A 62 -1.53 -8.92 5.37
N PRO A 63 -1.75 -10.21 5.69
CA PRO A 63 -1.12 -10.87 6.84
C PRO A 63 0.41 -10.99 6.76
N PHE A 64 1.00 -10.84 5.57
CA PHE A 64 2.45 -10.90 5.35
C PHE A 64 3.14 -9.54 5.51
N MET A 65 2.37 -8.44 5.61
CA MET A 65 2.88 -7.07 5.64
C MET A 65 2.98 -6.49 7.07
N ASN A 66 3.09 -7.33 8.10
CA ASN A 66 3.13 -6.87 9.49
C ASN A 66 4.33 -5.96 9.79
N SER A 67 5.52 -6.24 9.24
CA SER A 67 6.69 -5.36 9.38
C SER A 67 6.43 -3.98 8.79
N LEU A 68 5.90 -3.95 7.56
CA LEU A 68 5.54 -2.70 6.89
C LEU A 68 4.51 -1.93 7.71
N ARG A 69 3.49 -2.60 8.26
CA ARG A 69 2.46 -2.00 9.13
C ARG A 69 3.06 -1.30 10.35
N VAL A 70 4.01 -1.95 11.02
CA VAL A 70 4.65 -1.38 12.22
C VAL A 70 5.53 -0.20 11.84
N LEU A 71 6.30 -0.32 10.76
CA LEU A 71 7.17 0.74 10.28
C LEU A 71 6.40 1.99 9.84
N THR A 72 5.22 1.83 9.23
CA THR A 72 4.38 2.95 8.78
C THR A 72 3.62 3.61 9.93
N ARG A 73 3.22 2.83 10.95
CA ARG A 73 2.50 3.34 12.12
C ARG A 73 3.42 3.94 13.20
N THR A 74 4.68 3.55 13.23
CA THR A 74 5.64 4.02 14.24
C THR A 74 6.85 4.69 13.59
N LYS A 75 6.67 5.96 13.20
CA LYS A 75 7.74 6.77 12.57
C LYS A 75 9.00 6.87 13.44
N GLY A 76 8.87 6.83 14.78
CA GLY A 76 10.01 6.80 15.71
C GLY A 76 10.91 5.57 15.53
N LEU A 77 10.32 4.39 15.35
CA LEU A 77 11.07 3.15 15.09
C LEU A 77 11.77 3.20 13.73
N GLN A 78 11.13 3.79 12.72
CA GLN A 78 11.74 3.96 11.40
C GLN A 78 13.00 4.83 11.46
N ARG A 79 12.99 5.88 12.29
CA ARG A 79 14.14 6.78 12.52
C ARG A 79 15.29 6.12 13.28
N CYS A 80 15.06 4.99 13.96
CA CYS A 80 16.12 4.24 14.63
C CYS A 80 16.96 3.41 13.65
N PHE A 81 16.49 3.20 12.41
CA PHE A 81 17.29 2.51 11.40
C PHE A 81 18.35 3.45 10.80
N PRO A 82 19.59 2.98 10.59
CA PRO A 82 20.65 3.78 9.96
C PRO A 82 20.51 3.87 8.43
N PHE A 83 19.28 3.81 7.91
CA PHE A 83 18.97 3.74 6.48
C PHE A 83 17.87 4.73 6.11
N ASP A 84 17.78 5.04 4.81
CA ASP A 84 16.71 5.90 4.31
C ASP A 84 15.32 5.27 4.56
N PRO A 85 14.32 6.06 5.01
CA PRO A 85 12.96 5.59 5.25
C PRO A 85 12.35 4.79 4.08
N GLY A 86 12.62 5.20 2.84
CA GLY A 86 12.15 4.51 1.63
C GLY A 86 12.81 3.15 1.45
N GLN A 87 14.10 3.02 1.74
CA GLN A 87 14.82 1.74 1.67
C GLN A 87 14.30 0.72 2.70
N VAL A 88 14.02 1.17 3.92
CA VAL A 88 13.47 0.30 4.98
C VAL A 88 12.08 -0.21 4.62
N LYS A 89 11.23 0.66 4.04
CA LYS A 89 9.91 0.27 3.53
C LYS A 89 10.01 -0.72 2.37
N GLN A 90 10.93 -0.49 1.44
CA GLN A 90 11.16 -1.42 0.32
C GLN A 90 11.61 -2.79 0.79
N ALA A 91 12.54 -2.86 1.75
CA ALA A 91 12.98 -4.12 2.33
C ALA A 91 11.79 -4.93 2.91
N ALA A 92 10.86 -4.26 3.59
CA ALA A 92 9.64 -4.88 4.11
C ALA A 92 8.62 -5.30 3.02
N MET A 93 8.76 -4.80 1.79
CA MET A 93 7.92 -5.19 0.65
C MET A 93 8.51 -6.35 -0.16
N VAL A 94 9.79 -6.70 0.01
CA VAL A 94 10.44 -7.75 -0.80
C VAL A 94 9.76 -9.10 -0.64
N VAL A 95 9.53 -9.54 0.60
CA VAL A 95 8.91 -10.85 0.89
C VAL A 95 7.50 -10.96 0.31
N PRO A 96 6.55 -10.05 0.61
CA PRO A 96 5.23 -10.11 -0.02
C PRO A 96 5.29 -9.89 -1.54
N GLY A 97 6.27 -9.14 -2.05
CA GLY A 97 6.54 -8.99 -3.48
C GLY A 97 6.88 -10.32 -4.16
N ILE A 98 7.79 -11.10 -3.57
CA ILE A 98 8.14 -12.44 -4.06
C ILE A 98 6.92 -13.36 -4.00
N LEU A 99 6.14 -13.33 -2.91
CA LEU A 99 4.92 -14.12 -2.79
C LEU A 99 3.89 -13.76 -3.87
N ALA A 100 3.71 -12.47 -4.18
CA ALA A 100 2.85 -12.02 -5.25
C ALA A 100 3.35 -12.48 -6.64
N LEU A 101 4.65 -12.45 -6.88
CA LEU A 101 5.25 -12.97 -8.12
C LEU A 101 5.03 -14.47 -8.28
N VAL A 102 5.30 -15.25 -7.22
CA VAL A 102 5.04 -16.70 -7.21
C VAL A 102 3.56 -16.98 -7.47
N TRP A 103 2.67 -16.21 -6.85
CA TRP A 103 1.23 -16.32 -7.10
C TRP A 103 0.88 -15.99 -8.56
N SER A 104 1.43 -14.93 -9.16
CA SER A 104 1.17 -14.57 -10.56
C SER A 104 1.61 -15.65 -11.54
N LEU A 105 2.75 -16.29 -11.27
CA LEU A 105 3.23 -17.41 -12.08
C LEU A 105 2.34 -18.64 -11.91
N ALA A 106 1.87 -18.93 -10.69
CA ALA A 106 0.99 -20.05 -10.42
C ALA A 106 -0.44 -19.85 -10.97
N ALA A 107 -0.92 -18.61 -11.04
CA ALA A 107 -2.22 -18.24 -11.60
C ALA A 107 -2.21 -18.16 -13.14
N LEU A 108 -1.04 -18.18 -13.78
CA LEU A 108 -0.89 -18.07 -15.23
C LEU A 108 -1.73 -19.05 -16.06
N PRO A 109 -1.85 -20.35 -15.72
CA PRO A 109 -2.65 -21.28 -16.51
C PRO A 109 -4.13 -20.93 -16.54
N ALA A 110 -4.65 -20.27 -15.50
CA ALA A 110 -6.01 -19.73 -15.51
C ALA A 110 -6.13 -18.64 -16.58
N PHE A 111 -5.26 -17.64 -16.58
CA PHE A 111 -5.34 -16.55 -17.57
C PHE A 111 -5.08 -16.99 -19.02
N LEU A 112 -4.42 -18.13 -19.21
CA LEU A 112 -4.29 -18.78 -20.53
C LEU A 112 -5.57 -19.48 -21.00
N GLY A 113 -6.50 -19.82 -20.10
CA GLY A 113 -7.69 -20.60 -20.42
C GLY A 113 -7.49 -22.11 -20.44
N VAL A 114 -6.39 -22.61 -19.85
CA VAL A 114 -6.03 -24.05 -19.86
C VAL A 114 -7.13 -24.92 -19.22
N ALA A 115 -7.82 -24.40 -18.22
CA ALA A 115 -8.88 -25.13 -17.50
C ALA A 115 -10.29 -24.77 -17.99
N GLY A 116 -10.42 -24.12 -19.15
CA GLY A 116 -11.67 -23.67 -19.75
C GLY A 116 -11.79 -22.15 -19.85
N GLY A 117 -12.60 -21.66 -20.79
CA GLY A 117 -12.83 -20.23 -21.05
C GLY A 117 -12.24 -19.78 -22.38
N VAL A 118 -12.06 -18.46 -22.52
CA VAL A 118 -11.49 -17.85 -23.74
C VAL A 118 -9.98 -18.00 -23.70
N GLU A 119 -9.41 -18.65 -24.72
CA GLU A 119 -7.97 -18.72 -24.91
C GLU A 119 -7.41 -17.33 -25.25
N VAL A 120 -6.32 -16.97 -24.58
CA VAL A 120 -5.64 -15.69 -24.76
C VAL A 120 -4.21 -15.95 -25.18
N GLU A 121 -3.68 -15.09 -26.05
CA GLU A 121 -2.28 -15.12 -26.45
C GLU A 121 -1.35 -15.24 -25.21
N PRO A 122 -0.36 -16.16 -25.22
CA PRO A 122 0.44 -16.44 -24.03
C PRO A 122 1.16 -15.23 -23.43
N LEU A 123 1.69 -14.35 -24.28
CA LEU A 123 2.34 -13.13 -23.82
C LEU A 123 1.35 -12.19 -23.14
N ARG A 124 0.16 -12.02 -23.71
CA ARG A 124 -0.89 -11.17 -23.12
C ARG A 124 -1.42 -11.74 -21.81
N ALA A 125 -1.60 -13.05 -21.71
CA ALA A 125 -1.98 -13.73 -20.47
C ALA A 125 -0.91 -13.50 -19.38
N LEU A 126 0.36 -13.71 -19.70
CA LEU A 126 1.49 -13.45 -18.78
C LEU A 126 1.54 -12.00 -18.31
N LEU A 127 1.43 -11.03 -19.22
CA LEU A 127 1.45 -9.62 -18.83
C LEU A 127 0.24 -9.27 -17.95
N THR A 128 -0.92 -9.82 -18.25
CA THR A 128 -2.15 -9.59 -17.47
C THR A 128 -2.08 -10.22 -16.08
N THR A 129 -1.50 -11.42 -15.93
CA THR A 129 -1.30 -12.06 -14.61
C THR A 129 -0.30 -11.30 -13.75
N LEU A 130 0.76 -10.78 -14.37
CA LEU A 130 1.75 -9.95 -13.71
C LEU A 130 1.17 -8.62 -13.26
N VAL A 131 0.41 -7.94 -14.13
CA VAL A 131 -0.34 -6.71 -13.76
C VAL A 131 -1.28 -6.99 -12.59
N THR A 132 -2.00 -8.10 -12.61
CA THR A 132 -2.92 -8.52 -11.53
C THR A 132 -2.17 -8.72 -10.20
N GLY A 133 -1.03 -9.39 -10.24
CA GLY A 133 -0.17 -9.59 -9.06
C GLY A 133 0.36 -8.28 -8.48
N VAL A 134 0.86 -7.41 -9.35
CA VAL A 134 1.37 -6.09 -8.99
C VAL A 134 0.25 -5.21 -8.43
N ALA A 135 -0.96 -5.25 -9.02
CA ALA A 135 -2.12 -4.53 -8.52
C ALA A 135 -2.49 -4.98 -7.10
N GLY A 136 -2.58 -6.30 -6.85
CA GLY A 136 -2.85 -6.85 -5.52
C GLY A 136 -1.78 -6.47 -4.48
N LEU A 137 -0.50 -6.51 -4.86
CA LEU A 137 0.62 -6.09 -4.00
C LEU A 137 0.51 -4.60 -3.62
N ILE A 138 0.41 -3.72 -4.62
CA ILE A 138 0.37 -2.26 -4.42
C ILE A 138 -0.87 -1.87 -3.59
N ALA A 139 -2.01 -2.49 -3.87
CA ALA A 139 -3.23 -2.33 -3.11
C ALA A 139 -3.04 -2.74 -1.64
N ALA A 140 -2.40 -3.88 -1.38
CA ALA A 140 -2.12 -4.35 -0.02
C ALA A 140 -1.14 -3.41 0.71
N VAL A 141 -0.10 -2.94 0.02
CA VAL A 141 0.84 -1.93 0.54
C VAL A 141 0.11 -0.66 0.94
N ARG A 142 -0.80 -0.17 0.09
CA ARG A 142 -1.61 1.02 0.38
C ARG A 142 -2.55 0.80 1.55
N TRP A 143 -3.22 -0.35 1.61
CA TRP A 143 -4.10 -0.73 2.72
C TRP A 143 -3.36 -0.71 4.06
N VAL A 144 -2.16 -1.29 4.10
CA VAL A 144 -1.38 -1.44 5.34
C VAL A 144 -0.67 -0.14 5.74
N SER A 145 -0.30 0.69 4.77
CA SER A 145 0.38 1.97 5.00
C SER A 145 -0.59 3.12 5.32
N ALA A 146 -1.89 2.91 5.15
CA ALA A 146 -2.93 3.90 5.42
C ALA A 146 -2.93 4.33 6.90
N LYS A 147 -2.97 5.65 7.15
CA LYS A 147 -3.14 6.20 8.50
C LYS A 147 -4.50 5.77 9.10
N PRO A 148 -4.58 5.49 10.41
CA PRO A 148 -5.86 5.34 11.09
C PRO A 148 -6.75 6.56 10.88
N ALA A 149 -8.06 6.36 10.94
CA ALA A 149 -9.00 7.48 10.90
C ALA A 149 -8.85 8.34 12.15
N ASP A 150 -8.94 9.66 11.96
CA ASP A 150 -8.96 10.61 13.06
C ASP A 150 -10.39 10.78 13.57
N TYR A 151 -10.59 10.52 14.86
CA TYR A 151 -11.89 10.62 15.55
C TYR A 151 -12.05 11.95 16.29
N SER A 152 -11.02 12.81 16.30
CA SER A 152 -11.08 14.13 16.92
C SER A 152 -11.75 15.19 16.03
N GLY A 153 -11.96 14.88 14.75
CA GLY A 153 -12.63 15.75 13.78
C GLY A 153 -14.16 15.66 13.79
N PRO A 154 -14.83 16.55 13.03
CA PRO A 154 -16.29 16.58 12.94
C PRO A 154 -16.86 15.26 12.43
N ILE A 155 -17.79 14.69 13.19
CA ILE A 155 -18.46 13.43 12.86
C ILE A 155 -19.65 13.72 11.96
N VAL A 156 -19.75 13.02 10.83
CA VAL A 156 -20.89 13.16 9.91
C VAL A 156 -21.86 12.01 10.17
N SER A 157 -23.16 12.34 10.25
CA SER A 157 -24.20 11.33 10.36
C SER A 157 -24.33 10.61 9.02
N THR A 158 -24.01 9.31 9.00
CA THR A 158 -24.26 8.44 7.85
C THR A 158 -25.47 7.56 8.17
N GLY A 159 -26.15 7.02 7.15
CA GLY A 159 -27.33 6.15 7.33
C GLY A 159 -27.08 4.88 8.14
N VAL A 160 -25.81 4.58 8.48
CA VAL A 160 -25.35 3.44 9.29
C VAL A 160 -24.84 3.87 10.67
N GLY A 161 -24.98 5.15 11.02
CA GLY A 161 -24.50 5.75 12.27
C GLY A 161 -23.56 6.94 12.05
N ALA A 162 -23.21 7.62 13.14
CA ALA A 162 -22.30 8.75 13.10
C ALA A 162 -20.86 8.26 12.89
N MET A 163 -20.23 8.59 11.75
CA MET A 163 -18.86 8.21 11.44
C MET A 163 -18.05 9.41 10.92
N PRO A 164 -16.80 9.58 11.39
CA PRO A 164 -15.88 10.55 10.79
C PRO A 164 -15.75 10.33 9.28
N PRO A 165 -15.78 11.38 8.44
CA PRO A 165 -15.59 11.26 6.99
C PRO A 165 -14.30 10.51 6.62
N GLY A 166 -13.25 10.67 7.43
CA GLY A 166 -11.97 9.96 7.25
C GLY A 166 -12.09 8.44 7.34
N LEU A 167 -13.06 7.92 8.11
CA LEU A 167 -13.35 6.49 8.20
C LEU A 167 -13.94 5.96 6.89
N LEU A 168 -14.88 6.70 6.29
CA LEU A 168 -15.53 6.33 5.03
C LEU A 168 -14.49 6.17 3.89
N PHE A 169 -13.60 7.15 3.74
CA PHE A 169 -12.52 7.09 2.75
C PHE A 169 -11.43 6.07 3.11
N SER A 170 -11.25 5.73 4.38
CA SER A 170 -10.28 4.72 4.80
C SER A 170 -10.66 3.30 4.38
N LEU A 171 -11.96 3.00 4.29
CA LEU A 171 -12.47 1.69 3.85
C LEU A 171 -12.16 1.38 2.37
N LEU A 172 -12.03 2.42 1.54
CA LEU A 172 -11.72 2.28 0.12
C LEU A 172 -10.21 2.22 -0.19
N ARG A 173 -9.34 2.42 0.81
CA ARG A 173 -7.89 2.50 0.60
C ARG A 173 -7.32 1.14 0.23
N GLY A 174 -6.67 1.03 -0.93
CA GLY A 174 -6.16 -0.23 -1.46
C GLY A 174 -7.04 -0.74 -2.60
N ILE A 175 -8.36 -0.78 -2.41
CA ILE A 175 -9.32 -1.12 -3.46
C ILE A 175 -9.20 -0.14 -4.63
N ASP A 176 -8.99 1.14 -4.34
CA ASP A 176 -8.72 2.18 -5.33
C ASP A 176 -7.50 1.89 -6.21
N MET A 177 -6.43 1.28 -5.67
CA MET A 177 -5.26 0.89 -6.46
C MET A 177 -5.52 -0.29 -7.36
N VAL A 178 -6.33 -1.26 -6.92
CA VAL A 178 -6.75 -2.36 -7.80
C VAL A 178 -7.52 -1.82 -8.98
N ALA A 179 -8.53 -0.98 -8.73
CA ALA A 179 -9.31 -0.34 -9.79
C ALA A 179 -8.39 0.45 -10.73
N LEU A 180 -7.57 1.37 -10.20
CA LEU A 180 -6.66 2.21 -10.97
C LEU A 180 -5.70 1.41 -11.88
N ILE A 181 -5.10 0.33 -11.38
CA ILE A 181 -4.08 -0.44 -12.12
C ILE A 181 -4.72 -1.39 -13.13
N THR A 182 -5.83 -2.04 -12.78
CA THR A 182 -6.49 -3.04 -13.64
C THR A 182 -7.44 -2.42 -14.66
N LEU A 183 -7.88 -1.18 -14.47
CA LEU A 183 -8.85 -0.49 -15.33
C LEU A 183 -8.44 -0.46 -16.82
N PRO A 184 -7.19 -0.14 -17.20
CA PRO A 184 -6.78 -0.24 -18.61
C PRO A 184 -6.98 -1.65 -19.18
N VAL A 185 -6.69 -2.70 -18.40
CA VAL A 185 -6.87 -4.10 -18.83
C VAL A 185 -8.35 -4.42 -19.06
N VAL A 186 -9.23 -3.95 -18.16
CA VAL A 186 -10.69 -4.15 -18.27
C VAL A 186 -11.23 -3.49 -19.55
N PHE A 187 -10.73 -2.30 -19.90
CA PHE A 187 -11.09 -1.59 -21.13
C PHE A 187 -10.37 -2.11 -22.38
N GLY A 188 -9.56 -3.17 -22.26
CA GLY A 188 -8.83 -3.75 -23.39
C GLY A 188 -7.66 -2.90 -23.89
N TRP A 189 -7.22 -1.91 -23.11
CA TRP A 189 -6.05 -1.09 -23.43
C TRP A 189 -4.74 -1.89 -23.31
N PRO A 190 -3.64 -1.41 -23.90
CA PRO A 190 -2.35 -2.06 -23.78
C PRO A 190 -1.89 -2.20 -22.32
N THR A 191 -1.39 -3.39 -21.96
CA THR A 191 -0.96 -3.73 -20.59
C THR A 191 0.21 -2.89 -20.07
N TRP A 192 1.03 -2.32 -20.95
CA TRP A 192 2.12 -1.42 -20.55
C TRP A 192 1.61 -0.16 -19.83
N ILE A 193 0.39 0.30 -20.12
CA ILE A 193 -0.23 1.44 -19.42
C ILE A 193 -0.45 1.07 -17.94
N SER A 194 -0.98 -0.12 -17.67
CA SER A 194 -1.16 -0.62 -16.30
C SER A 194 0.17 -0.75 -15.55
N PHE A 195 1.24 -1.18 -16.23
CA PHE A 195 2.57 -1.21 -15.62
C PHE A 195 3.11 0.18 -15.30
N LEU A 196 2.91 1.17 -16.18
CA LEU A 196 3.29 2.55 -15.89
C LEU A 196 2.51 3.12 -14.70
N ILE A 197 1.20 2.90 -14.66
CA ILE A 197 0.34 3.32 -13.54
C ILE A 197 0.82 2.66 -12.24
N ALA A 198 1.12 1.36 -12.28
CA ALA A 198 1.65 0.63 -11.14
C ALA A 198 3.02 1.17 -10.68
N LEU A 199 3.92 1.50 -11.62
CA LEU A 199 5.23 2.07 -11.30
C LEU A 199 5.09 3.45 -10.64
N VAL A 200 4.21 4.31 -11.17
CA VAL A 200 3.93 5.62 -10.57
C VAL A 200 3.33 5.45 -9.17
N ALA A 201 2.33 4.58 -9.02
CA ALA A 201 1.71 4.28 -7.73
C ALA A 201 2.73 3.75 -6.70
N PHE A 202 3.60 2.84 -7.12
CA PHE A 202 4.69 2.33 -6.29
C PHE A 202 5.65 3.43 -5.85
N MET A 203 6.07 4.30 -6.78
CA MET A 203 6.97 5.41 -6.47
C MET A 203 6.35 6.39 -5.46
N VAL A 204 5.05 6.68 -5.58
CA VAL A 204 4.31 7.54 -4.63
C VAL A 204 4.21 6.88 -3.25
N LEU A 205 3.90 5.59 -3.18
CA LEU A 205 3.81 4.85 -1.91
C LEU A 205 5.18 4.69 -1.24
N ARG A 206 6.25 4.55 -2.03
CA ARG A 206 7.63 4.43 -1.55
C ARG A 206 8.11 5.71 -0.89
N THR A 207 7.97 6.86 -1.55
CA THR A 207 8.41 8.16 -1.00
C THR A 207 7.62 8.56 0.22
N GLY A 208 6.38 8.06 0.36
CA GLY A 208 5.55 8.37 1.51
C GLY A 208 5.24 9.87 1.60
N ILE A 209 5.02 10.49 0.44
CA ILE A 209 4.55 11.87 0.33
C ILE A 209 3.17 11.92 1.01
N ASP A 210 3.19 12.20 2.31
CA ASP A 210 1.99 12.40 3.12
C ASP A 210 1.37 13.71 2.63
N ARG A 211 0.30 13.61 1.85
CA ARG A 211 -0.51 14.78 1.43
C ARG A 211 -0.87 15.64 2.63
N ASP A 212 -1.14 15.03 3.78
CA ASP A 212 -1.42 15.74 5.03
C ASP A 212 -0.19 16.46 5.59
N GLN A 213 1.01 15.87 5.51
CA GLN A 213 2.23 16.55 5.95
C GLN A 213 2.57 17.72 5.03
N LEU A 214 2.33 17.57 3.72
CA LEU A 214 2.43 18.68 2.78
C LEU A 214 1.40 19.76 3.10
N MET A 215 0.17 19.39 3.46
CA MET A 215 -0.88 20.34 3.84
C MET A 215 -0.62 21.01 5.19
N GLU A 216 -0.10 20.28 6.19
CA GLU A 216 0.36 20.79 7.49
C GLU A 216 1.55 21.74 7.28
N GLN A 217 2.56 21.34 6.50
CA GLN A 217 3.68 22.21 6.15
C GLN A 217 3.23 23.46 5.39
N GLN A 218 2.27 23.32 4.46
CA GLN A 218 1.67 24.46 3.78
C GLN A 218 0.87 25.35 4.73
N ALA A 219 0.15 24.78 5.70
CA ALA A 219 -0.59 25.51 6.71
C ALA A 219 0.35 26.26 7.67
N GLU A 220 1.40 25.61 8.16
CA GLU A 220 2.46 26.21 8.97
C GLU A 220 3.19 27.31 8.20
N GLN A 221 3.54 27.07 6.92
CA GLN A 221 4.14 28.10 6.06
C GLN A 221 3.19 29.28 5.82
N LYS A 222 1.89 29.03 5.61
CA LYS A 222 0.90 30.10 5.50
C LYS A 222 0.78 30.91 6.79
N GLN A 223 0.74 30.24 7.95
CA GLN A 223 0.72 30.90 9.25
C GLN A 223 1.98 31.74 9.47
N LEU A 224 3.17 31.23 9.13
CA LEU A 224 4.42 31.98 9.20
C LEU A 224 4.41 33.20 8.28
N LEU A 225 3.89 33.05 7.05
CA LEU A 225 3.75 34.16 6.10
C LEU A 225 2.73 35.21 6.58
N GLU A 226 1.65 34.79 7.23
CA GLU A 226 0.66 35.68 7.83
C GLU A 226 1.22 36.38 9.07
N GLU A 227 1.96 35.68 9.94
CA GLU A 227 2.69 36.28 11.06
C GLU A 227 3.71 37.31 10.54
N GLU A 228 4.49 37.00 9.51
CA GLU A 228 5.41 37.96 8.88
C GLU A 228 4.68 39.16 8.26
N ARG A 229 3.54 38.94 7.59
CA ARG A 229 2.73 40.03 7.04
C ARG A 229 2.14 40.92 8.13
N ALA A 230 1.68 40.34 9.24
CA ALA A 230 1.15 41.07 10.39
C ALA A 230 2.26 41.87 11.11
N LEU A 231 3.47 41.31 11.21
CA LEU A 231 4.66 42.00 11.70
C LEU A 231 5.06 43.17 10.77
N ARG A 232 5.07 42.96 9.44
CA ARG A 232 5.37 44.02 8.45
C ARG A 232 4.29 45.10 8.39
N ALA A 233 3.03 44.75 8.64
CA ALA A 233 1.90 45.67 8.70
C ALA A 233 1.79 46.43 10.05
N GLY A 234 2.69 46.17 11.01
CA GLY A 234 2.71 46.85 12.31
C GLY A 234 1.62 46.42 13.29
N ASN A 235 0.88 45.34 13.01
CA ASN A 235 -0.26 44.88 13.81
C ASN A 235 0.10 43.82 14.87
N ALA A 236 1.37 43.41 14.99
CA ALA A 236 1.80 42.39 15.95
C ALA A 236 3.14 42.76 16.62
N ALA A 237 3.24 42.58 17.94
CA ALA A 237 4.48 42.74 18.69
C ALA A 237 5.40 41.51 18.49
N PRO A 238 6.73 41.69 18.37
CA PRO A 238 7.66 40.57 18.23
C PRO A 238 7.62 39.67 19.47
N LYS A 239 7.47 38.35 19.28
CA LYS A 239 7.46 37.36 20.37
C LYS A 239 8.79 37.42 21.14
N GLU A 240 8.76 37.90 22.38
CA GLU A 240 9.91 37.78 23.29
C GLU A 240 10.18 36.31 23.58
N LYS A 241 11.38 35.83 23.22
CA LYS A 241 11.84 34.50 23.61
C LYS A 241 11.92 34.43 25.13
N ILE A 242 11.06 33.61 25.73
CA ILE A 242 11.08 33.30 27.17
C ILE A 242 12.47 32.76 27.52
N LYS A 243 13.29 33.58 28.17
CA LYS A 243 14.59 33.19 28.71
C LYS A 243 14.33 32.34 29.95
N VAL A 244 14.28 31.02 29.78
CA VAL A 244 14.25 30.09 30.92
C VAL A 244 15.61 30.15 31.61
N GLN A 245 15.72 30.98 32.66
CA GLN A 245 16.85 30.92 33.58
C GLN A 245 16.77 29.61 34.36
N ARG A 246 17.67 28.66 34.07
CA ARG A 246 17.91 27.52 34.96
C ARG A 246 18.42 28.07 36.29
N LYS A 247 17.62 27.96 37.35
CA LYS A 247 18.12 28.09 38.72
C LYS A 247 19.13 26.96 38.97
N ARG A 248 20.35 27.34 39.31
CA ARG A 248 21.41 26.46 39.80
C ARG A 248 21.09 26.00 41.21
#